data_AF-A0A938LTX6-F1
#
_entry.id   AF-A0A938LTX6-F1
#
_cell.length_a   1.000
_cell.length_b   1.000
_cell.length_c   1.000
_cell.angle_alpha   90.00
_cell.angle_beta   90.00
_cell.angle_gamma   90.00
#
_symmetry.space_group_name_H-M   'P 1'
#
loop_
_entity.id
_entity.type
_entity.pdbx_description
1 polymer ?
#
loop_
_entity_poly.entity_id
_entity_poly.type
_entity_poly.pdbx_seq_one_letter_code
_entity_poly.pdbx_strand_id
1 'polypeptide(L)'
;MNNVYVVIQCAGRKFPAPTLSLPGASIQFVAAPQPMMPNSRAPWDALPAPVNGTWIDTVRDYNNCQMALPAGVSVSGNAPLTEAGSLYSPPVYGQLVQRFGPTHVYVLSAGWGLVRADDRIPIYDITFNSSALPMARMSPNVRSAYDSVRRTVDGEDDIHLFLTPKYLLYWLSLFPFFGTRRIILHWRKGQRLPLGWRGAVCWHDCGERRLNWHYVAAKQFSDGREAKNTEDRARVGQKEVRDAQDIERVVGIQKITVFTSSYQSFGPCHESRLTIKRNGKDFVWGGRQATGMPIDSLSIAKKVRDDADIAYTAVPPSERPDIESVFTDLSTSYSQIADQCRNIPDRFPSSPSSIEVVINDTCQISVTSRPAGGHSLPPSIVKLDRLCGRAWTLGILPP
;
A
#
# COMPACT_ATOMS: atom_id res chain seq x y z
N MET A 1 17.13 -11.84 -25.17
CA MET A 1 17.10 -12.06 -23.72
C MET A 1 15.97 -11.19 -23.20
N ASN A 2 15.07 -11.72 -22.37
CA ASN A 2 14.02 -10.91 -21.74
C ASN A 2 14.71 -9.81 -20.93
N ASN A 3 14.16 -8.59 -20.90
CA ASN A 3 14.76 -7.57 -20.05
C ASN A 3 14.52 -7.96 -18.60
N VAL A 4 15.45 -7.64 -17.72
CA VAL A 4 15.35 -7.98 -16.30
C VAL A 4 15.32 -6.69 -15.53
N TYR A 5 14.22 -6.44 -14.82
CA TYR A 5 14.09 -5.27 -13.97
C TYR A 5 14.43 -5.62 -12.52
N VAL A 6 15.28 -4.81 -11.90
CA VAL A 6 15.72 -5.01 -10.52
C VAL A 6 15.23 -3.87 -9.65
N VAL A 7 14.54 -4.20 -8.56
CA VAL A 7 14.20 -3.24 -7.51
C VAL A 7 14.91 -3.62 -6.24
N ILE A 8 15.73 -2.72 -5.73
CA ILE A 8 16.46 -2.89 -4.47
C ILE A 8 16.07 -1.79 -3.49
N GLN A 9 15.90 -2.12 -2.21
CA GLN A 9 15.64 -1.07 -1.21
C GLN A 9 16.83 -0.12 -1.06
N CYS A 10 16.60 1.09 -0.58
CA CYS A 10 17.69 2.03 -0.33
C CYS A 10 18.58 1.65 0.87
N ALA A 11 19.79 2.23 0.91
CA ALA A 11 20.75 2.04 2.00
C ALA A 11 20.78 3.22 2.97
N GLY A 12 21.06 2.91 4.24
CA GLY A 12 21.26 3.95 5.27
C GLY A 12 22.49 4.81 5.02
N ARG A 13 23.57 4.23 4.49
CA ARG A 13 24.82 4.94 4.18
C ARG A 13 24.86 5.41 2.73
N LYS A 14 25.06 6.70 2.53
CA LYS A 14 25.15 7.38 1.23
C LYS A 14 26.50 8.08 1.09
N PHE A 15 26.98 8.26 -0.13
CA PHE A 15 28.09 9.17 -0.39
C PHE A 15 27.64 10.62 -0.21
N PRO A 16 28.55 11.56 0.10
CA PRO A 16 28.26 12.98 0.01
C PRO A 16 27.73 13.32 -1.39
N ALA A 17 26.61 14.00 -1.46
CA ALA A 17 25.93 14.32 -2.70
C ALA A 17 25.23 15.69 -2.57
N PRO A 18 25.02 16.40 -3.70
CA PRO A 18 24.27 17.64 -3.68
C PRO A 18 22.84 17.48 -3.15
N THR A 19 22.32 18.58 -2.61
CA THR A 19 20.91 18.74 -2.23
C THR A 19 20.29 19.89 -3.02
N LEU A 20 18.98 20.06 -2.89
CA LEU A 20 18.28 21.24 -3.37
C LEU A 20 18.48 22.40 -2.39
N SER A 21 18.49 23.62 -2.89
CA SER A 21 18.68 24.84 -2.10
C SER A 21 17.61 25.87 -2.47
N LEU A 22 17.24 26.67 -1.47
CA LEU A 22 16.52 27.93 -1.63
C LEU A 22 17.52 29.08 -1.51
N PRO A 23 17.13 30.34 -1.80
CA PRO A 23 18.03 31.48 -1.67
C PRO A 23 18.63 31.55 -0.26
N GLY A 24 19.94 31.38 -0.17
CA GLY A 24 20.70 31.43 1.09
C GLY A 24 20.67 30.16 1.95
N ALA A 25 20.06 29.05 1.51
CA ALA A 25 19.90 27.87 2.34
C ALA A 25 19.86 26.53 1.57
N SER A 26 20.77 25.61 1.91
CA SER A 26 20.68 24.20 1.51
C SER A 26 19.59 23.48 2.29
N ILE A 27 18.79 22.67 1.60
CA ILE A 27 17.69 21.92 2.20
C ILE A 27 18.18 20.58 2.75
N GLN A 28 17.72 20.23 3.95
CA GLN A 28 17.88 18.90 4.51
C GLN A 28 16.56 18.12 4.38
N PHE A 29 16.56 17.08 3.53
CA PHE A 29 15.38 16.24 3.37
C PHE A 29 15.24 15.20 4.48
N VAL A 30 14.17 15.27 5.26
CA VAL A 30 13.89 14.41 6.42
C VAL A 30 12.42 13.98 6.45
N ALA A 31 12.07 12.98 7.27
CA ALA A 31 10.73 12.42 7.31
C ALA A 31 9.75 13.32 8.09
N ALA A 32 10.22 13.93 9.17
CA ALA A 32 9.43 14.81 10.02
C ALA A 32 10.23 16.10 10.30
N PRO A 33 10.12 17.11 9.42
CA PRO A 33 10.74 18.41 9.62
C PRO A 33 10.32 19.03 10.95
N GLN A 34 11.25 19.69 11.63
CA GLN A 34 10.97 20.35 12.89
C GLN A 34 11.03 21.87 12.72
N PRO A 35 10.17 22.65 13.41
CA PRO A 35 10.15 24.11 13.31
C PRO A 35 11.52 24.78 13.59
N MET A 36 12.30 24.18 14.49
CA MET A 36 13.63 24.67 14.89
C MET A 36 14.74 24.41 13.85
N MET A 37 14.46 23.64 12.79
CA MET A 37 15.37 23.40 11.68
C MET A 37 14.76 24.04 10.41
N PRO A 38 14.97 25.35 10.20
CA PRO A 38 14.25 26.13 9.19
C PRO A 38 14.50 25.67 7.75
N ASN A 39 15.57 24.89 7.53
CA ASN A 39 15.94 24.34 6.23
C ASN A 39 15.60 22.84 6.09
N SER A 40 14.96 22.22 7.08
CA SER A 40 14.50 20.85 6.99
C SER A 40 13.16 20.78 6.23
N ARG A 41 13.03 19.85 5.28
CA ARG A 41 11.82 19.66 4.47
C ARG A 41 11.56 18.16 4.31
N ALA A 42 10.29 17.78 4.19
CA ALA A 42 9.93 16.47 3.72
C ALA A 42 9.82 16.48 2.20
N PRO A 43 10.14 15.36 1.51
CA PRO A 43 9.97 15.25 0.06
C PRO A 43 8.53 15.53 -0.43
N TRP A 44 7.53 15.31 0.42
CA TRP A 44 6.12 15.55 0.13
C TRP A 44 5.61 16.92 0.60
N ASP A 45 6.47 17.75 1.21
CA ASP A 45 6.07 19.12 1.52
C ASP A 45 5.85 19.93 0.25
N ALA A 46 4.91 20.87 0.31
CA ALA A 46 4.72 21.87 -0.72
C ALA A 46 5.97 22.75 -0.87
N LEU A 47 6.24 23.18 -2.10
CA LEU A 47 7.25 24.20 -2.38
C LEU A 47 6.81 25.56 -1.81
N PRO A 48 7.76 26.42 -1.42
CA PRO A 48 7.44 27.80 -1.08
C PRO A 48 6.85 28.55 -2.28
N ALA A 49 5.85 29.40 -2.01
CA ALA A 49 5.32 30.32 -3.01
C ALA A 49 6.44 31.19 -3.63
N PRO A 50 6.34 31.57 -4.91
CA PRO A 50 5.19 31.39 -5.81
C PRO A 50 5.15 30.04 -6.54
N VAL A 51 6.05 29.11 -6.21
CA VAL A 51 6.14 27.81 -6.89
C VAL A 51 5.07 26.87 -6.34
N ASN A 52 4.26 26.30 -7.23
CA ASN A 52 3.28 25.26 -6.88
C ASN A 52 3.89 23.86 -7.01
N GLY A 53 3.35 22.90 -6.26
CA GLY A 53 3.77 21.49 -6.29
C GLY A 53 4.58 21.09 -5.07
N THR A 54 5.15 19.89 -5.11
CA THR A 54 5.96 19.32 -4.02
C THR A 54 7.44 19.17 -4.42
N TRP A 55 8.30 18.89 -3.45
CA TRP A 55 9.70 18.55 -3.74
C TRP A 55 9.84 17.30 -4.60
N ILE A 56 8.95 16.32 -4.46
CA ILE A 56 8.90 15.14 -5.34
C ILE A 56 8.55 15.53 -6.77
N ASP A 57 7.59 16.42 -6.96
CA ASP A 57 7.25 16.92 -8.30
C ASP A 57 8.45 17.65 -8.91
N THR A 58 9.13 18.48 -8.12
CA THR A 58 10.36 19.15 -8.55
C THR A 58 11.44 18.16 -9.00
N VAL A 59 11.70 17.11 -8.23
CA VAL A 59 12.68 16.08 -8.59
C VAL A 59 12.23 15.28 -9.81
N ARG A 60 10.94 15.00 -9.94
CA ARG A 60 10.38 14.32 -11.13
C ARG A 60 10.57 15.18 -12.37
N ASP A 61 10.23 16.46 -12.30
CA ASP A 61 10.36 17.41 -13.40
C ASP A 61 11.83 17.65 -13.76
N TYR A 62 12.72 17.72 -12.77
CA TYR A 62 14.17 17.80 -12.99
C TYR A 62 14.69 16.64 -13.85
N ASN A 63 14.19 15.43 -13.61
CA ASN A 63 14.57 14.24 -14.36
C ASN A 63 13.91 14.17 -15.75
N ASN A 64 12.71 14.73 -15.92
CA ASN A 64 11.99 14.71 -17.20
C ASN A 64 12.40 15.85 -18.15
N CYS A 65 12.70 17.02 -17.61
CA CYS A 65 12.88 18.27 -18.36
C CYS A 65 14.35 18.70 -18.50
N GLN A 66 15.27 17.74 -18.69
CA GLN A 66 16.70 18.01 -18.85
C GLN A 66 17.28 18.93 -17.76
N MET A 67 16.96 18.67 -16.49
CA MET A 67 17.59 19.32 -15.34
C MET A 67 17.19 20.79 -15.09
N ALA A 68 16.05 21.22 -15.62
CA ALA A 68 15.44 22.49 -15.22
C ALA A 68 14.87 22.41 -13.80
N LEU A 69 15.10 23.46 -13.00
CA LEU A 69 14.49 23.64 -11.67
C LEU A 69 13.55 24.84 -11.68
N PRO A 70 12.51 24.86 -10.82
CA PRO A 70 11.68 26.03 -10.62
C PRO A 70 12.50 27.26 -10.18
N ALA A 71 12.02 28.46 -10.52
CA ALA A 71 12.67 29.70 -10.13
C ALA A 71 12.87 29.77 -8.60
N GLY A 72 14.09 30.14 -8.18
CA GLY A 72 14.48 30.21 -6.77
C GLY A 72 14.93 28.87 -6.15
N VAL A 73 14.79 27.75 -6.86
CA VAL A 73 15.37 26.47 -6.45
C VAL A 73 16.67 26.23 -7.22
N SER A 74 17.75 25.89 -6.51
CA SER A 74 19.03 25.55 -7.10
C SER A 74 19.59 24.25 -6.54
N VAL A 75 20.65 23.73 -7.16
CA VAL A 75 21.40 22.58 -6.61
C VAL A 75 22.60 23.10 -5.83
N SER A 76 22.82 22.58 -4.63
CA SER A 76 23.98 22.97 -3.80
C SER A 76 25.29 22.60 -4.49
N GLY A 77 26.30 23.46 -4.41
CA GLY A 77 27.66 23.13 -4.85
C GLY A 77 27.89 23.15 -6.36
N ASN A 78 27.01 23.79 -7.14
CA ASN A 78 27.13 23.97 -8.61
C ASN A 78 27.33 22.67 -9.41
N ALA A 79 26.93 21.53 -8.85
CA ALA A 79 26.98 20.23 -9.49
C ALA A 79 25.56 19.71 -9.74
N PRO A 80 25.34 18.83 -10.73
CA PRO A 80 24.04 18.20 -10.91
C PRO A 80 23.69 17.30 -9.71
N LEU A 81 22.40 17.05 -9.51
CA LEU A 81 21.95 16.04 -8.55
C LEU A 81 22.55 14.66 -8.89
N THR A 82 22.72 13.82 -7.87
CA THR A 82 23.39 12.52 -8.00
C THR A 82 22.42 11.45 -8.48
N GLU A 83 22.84 10.64 -9.45
CA GLU A 83 22.11 9.46 -9.90
C GLU A 83 21.88 8.48 -8.74
N ALA A 84 20.65 7.97 -8.61
CA ALA A 84 20.25 7.14 -7.48
C ALA A 84 21.13 5.88 -7.33
N GLY A 85 21.58 5.29 -8.43
CA GLY A 85 22.47 4.13 -8.44
C GLY A 85 23.87 4.42 -7.88
N SER A 86 24.30 5.68 -7.92
CA SER A 86 25.62 6.15 -7.46
C SER A 86 25.57 6.80 -6.08
N LEU A 87 24.37 7.05 -5.53
CA LEU A 87 24.20 7.73 -4.24
C LEU A 87 24.59 6.86 -3.04
N TYR A 88 24.37 5.55 -3.13
CA TYR A 88 24.49 4.64 -1.98
C TYR A 88 25.87 4.01 -1.87
N SER A 89 26.43 3.96 -0.65
CA SER A 89 27.77 3.43 -0.42
C SER A 89 27.98 1.92 -0.65
N PRO A 90 26.98 1.02 -0.48
CA PRO A 90 27.20 -0.40 -0.74
C PRO A 90 27.53 -0.64 -2.23
N PRO A 91 28.58 -1.42 -2.56
CA PRO A 91 29.02 -1.60 -3.95
C PRO A 91 28.01 -2.33 -4.84
N VAL A 92 27.01 -2.99 -4.24
CA VAL A 92 26.00 -3.77 -4.97
C VAL A 92 25.13 -2.90 -5.90
N TYR A 93 24.91 -1.62 -5.59
CA TYR A 93 24.15 -0.72 -6.48
C TYR A 93 24.89 -0.52 -7.80
N GLY A 94 26.19 -0.19 -7.73
CA GLY A 94 27.05 -0.07 -8.91
C GLY A 94 27.16 -1.40 -9.68
N GLN A 95 27.24 -2.54 -8.98
CA GLN A 95 27.28 -3.87 -9.63
C GLN A 95 25.99 -4.20 -10.38
N LEU A 96 24.82 -3.87 -9.80
CA LEU A 96 23.53 -4.03 -10.48
C LEU A 96 23.45 -3.14 -11.72
N VAL A 97 23.81 -1.87 -11.60
CA VAL A 97 23.81 -0.92 -12.73
C VAL A 97 24.77 -1.37 -13.83
N GLN A 98 25.97 -1.82 -13.47
CA GLN A 98 26.95 -2.34 -14.43
C GLN A 98 26.42 -3.58 -15.17
N ARG A 99 25.66 -4.44 -14.48
CA ARG A 99 25.16 -5.70 -15.05
C ARG A 99 23.91 -5.54 -15.91
N PHE A 100 22.93 -4.77 -15.43
CA PHE A 100 21.59 -4.67 -16.05
C PHE A 100 21.36 -3.35 -16.79
N GLY A 101 22.25 -2.38 -16.61
CA GLY A 101 22.10 -1.03 -17.13
C GLY A 101 21.25 -0.15 -16.20
N PRO A 102 21.49 1.17 -16.20
CA PRO A 102 20.87 2.08 -15.25
C PRO A 102 19.35 2.22 -15.45
N THR A 103 18.84 1.98 -16.65
CA THR A 103 17.40 2.05 -16.97
C THR A 103 16.61 0.82 -16.48
N HIS A 104 17.29 -0.25 -16.07
CA HIS A 104 16.65 -1.49 -15.59
C HIS A 104 16.79 -1.70 -14.08
N VAL A 105 17.50 -0.80 -13.39
CA VAL A 105 17.71 -0.86 -11.94
C VAL A 105 16.92 0.27 -11.29
N TYR A 106 16.19 -0.06 -10.25
CA TYR A 106 15.40 0.87 -9.46
C TYR A 106 15.77 0.75 -7.99
N VAL A 107 15.77 1.88 -7.30
CA VAL A 107 15.89 1.94 -5.85
C VAL A 107 14.54 2.28 -5.25
N LEU A 108 14.07 1.48 -4.30
CA LEU A 108 12.93 1.82 -3.46
C LEU A 108 13.43 2.63 -2.26
N SER A 109 13.30 3.94 -2.37
CA SER A 109 13.72 4.94 -1.38
C SER A 109 12.60 5.26 -0.39
N ALA A 110 12.91 5.27 0.91
CA ALA A 110 11.95 5.71 1.92
C ALA A 110 11.55 7.20 1.74
N GLY A 111 12.46 8.03 1.21
CA GLY A 111 12.22 9.47 0.99
C GLY A 111 11.62 9.79 -0.38
N TRP A 112 12.13 9.17 -1.44
CA TRP A 112 11.79 9.52 -2.83
C TRP A 112 10.85 8.52 -3.51
N GLY A 113 10.42 7.47 -2.80
CA GLY A 113 9.66 6.37 -3.38
C GLY A 113 10.51 5.53 -4.33
N LEU A 114 9.90 5.01 -5.38
CA LEU A 114 10.60 4.34 -6.47
C LEU A 114 11.35 5.37 -7.32
N VAL A 115 12.66 5.16 -7.48
CA VAL A 115 13.53 5.95 -8.36
C VAL A 115 14.29 4.99 -9.29
N ARG A 116 14.46 5.36 -10.56
CA ARG A 116 15.33 4.61 -11.48
C ARG A 116 16.80 4.95 -11.18
N ALA A 117 17.74 4.07 -11.50
CA ALA A 117 19.12 4.24 -11.06
C ALA A 117 19.82 5.45 -11.71
N ASP A 118 19.40 5.88 -12.89
CA ASP A 118 19.81 7.12 -13.57
C ASP A 118 18.98 8.35 -13.16
N ASP A 119 17.91 8.20 -12.36
CA ASP A 119 17.21 9.37 -11.83
C ASP A 119 18.13 10.09 -10.85
N ARG A 120 18.28 11.39 -11.07
CA ARG A 120 19.06 12.29 -10.21
C ARG A 120 18.19 12.74 -9.05
N ILE A 121 18.63 12.44 -7.82
CA ILE A 121 17.93 12.78 -6.59
C ILE A 121 18.86 13.52 -5.62
N PRO A 122 18.31 14.41 -4.77
CA PRO A 122 19.10 15.06 -3.73
C PRO A 122 19.39 14.09 -2.58
N ILE A 123 20.47 14.36 -1.85
CA ILE A 123 20.75 13.66 -0.59
C ILE A 123 19.62 13.87 0.42
N TYR A 124 19.33 12.83 1.21
CA TYR A 124 18.23 12.82 2.17
C TYR A 124 18.54 11.89 3.36
N ASP A 125 17.93 12.17 4.50
CA ASP A 125 18.00 11.38 5.72
C ASP A 125 16.60 10.89 6.14
N ILE A 126 16.13 9.86 5.43
CA ILE A 126 14.82 9.22 5.65
C ILE A 126 15.02 7.71 5.61
N THR A 127 14.46 7.01 6.61
CA THR A 127 14.61 5.56 6.76
C THR A 127 13.42 4.93 7.49
N PHE A 128 13.15 3.66 7.18
CA PHE A 128 12.19 2.83 7.93
C PHE A 128 12.81 2.15 9.17
N ASN A 129 14.07 2.45 9.49
CA ASN A 129 14.70 1.94 10.71
C ASN A 129 14.05 2.59 11.95
N SER A 130 13.51 1.77 12.84
CA SER A 130 12.85 2.22 14.07
C SER A 130 13.82 2.87 15.06
N SER A 131 15.10 2.53 14.97
CA SER A 131 16.18 3.07 15.80
C SER A 131 16.80 4.35 15.25
N ALA A 132 16.31 4.88 14.12
CA ALA A 132 16.76 6.17 13.60
C ALA A 132 16.23 7.33 14.45
N LEU A 133 16.86 8.51 14.29
CA LEU A 133 16.37 9.73 14.90
C LEU A 133 14.91 9.99 14.53
N PRO A 134 14.07 10.53 15.43
CA PRO A 134 12.65 10.73 15.17
C PRO A 134 12.36 11.49 13.86
N MET A 135 13.18 12.50 13.54
CA MET A 135 13.07 13.30 12.31
C MET A 135 13.35 12.52 11.02
N ALA A 136 14.20 11.48 11.06
CA ALA A 136 14.57 10.67 9.91
C ALA A 136 13.69 9.41 9.78
N ARG A 137 12.96 9.07 10.84
CA ARG A 137 12.17 7.84 10.91
C ARG A 137 10.84 7.99 10.20
N MET A 138 10.55 7.03 9.34
CA MET A 138 9.28 6.94 8.63
C MET A 138 8.61 5.58 8.87
N SER A 139 7.27 5.57 8.84
CA SER A 139 6.48 4.33 8.80
C SER A 139 6.18 3.93 7.35
N PRO A 140 6.34 2.66 6.96
CA PRO A 140 6.06 2.18 5.61
C PRO A 140 4.64 2.47 5.08
N ASN A 141 3.66 2.59 5.98
CA ASN A 141 2.23 2.67 5.62
C ASN A 141 1.70 4.10 5.47
N VAL A 142 2.56 5.12 5.56
CA VAL A 142 2.13 6.53 5.60
C VAL A 142 2.02 7.14 4.20
N ARG A 143 2.43 6.43 3.14
CA ARG A 143 2.54 7.01 1.79
C ARG A 143 1.74 6.26 0.74
N SER A 144 1.36 7.04 -0.27
CA SER A 144 0.71 6.60 -1.49
C SER A 144 1.69 6.55 -2.68
N ALA A 145 1.26 5.94 -3.78
CA ALA A 145 2.00 5.92 -5.06
C ALA A 145 2.32 7.32 -5.61
N TYR A 146 1.52 8.33 -5.28
CA TYR A 146 1.75 9.72 -5.71
C TYR A 146 3.01 10.32 -5.09
N ASP A 147 3.44 9.76 -3.97
CA ASP A 147 4.58 10.20 -3.19
C ASP A 147 5.91 9.56 -3.68
N SER A 148 6.00 9.30 -4.98
CA SER A 148 7.12 8.59 -5.59
C SER A 148 7.61 9.32 -6.85
N VAL A 149 8.92 9.41 -7.05
CA VAL A 149 9.51 10.03 -8.26
C VAL A 149 9.01 9.28 -9.51
N ARG A 150 9.12 7.95 -9.51
CA ARG A 150 8.53 7.07 -10.53
C ARG A 150 7.26 6.41 -10.01
N ARG A 151 6.24 6.30 -10.86
CA ARG A 151 4.96 5.67 -10.53
C ARG A 151 4.84 4.22 -10.99
N THR A 152 5.83 3.73 -11.74
CA THR A 152 5.88 2.37 -12.28
C THR A 152 7.34 1.96 -12.49
N VAL A 153 7.57 0.65 -12.57
CA VAL A 153 8.76 0.09 -13.23
C VAL A 153 8.45 0.04 -14.73
N ASP A 154 9.37 0.52 -15.56
CA ASP A 154 9.20 0.56 -17.01
C ASP A 154 9.26 -0.88 -17.58
N GLY A 155 8.65 -1.13 -18.75
CA GLY A 155 8.69 -2.44 -19.42
C GLY A 155 7.70 -3.50 -18.89
N GLU A 156 7.56 -4.62 -19.60
CA GLU A 156 6.58 -5.69 -19.28
C GLU A 156 7.21 -6.95 -18.69
N ASP A 157 8.54 -6.98 -18.60
CA ASP A 157 9.30 -8.16 -18.21
C ASP A 157 9.33 -8.40 -16.68
N ASP A 158 10.07 -9.43 -16.27
CA ASP A 158 10.18 -9.90 -14.89
C ASP A 158 10.78 -8.81 -13.97
N ILE A 159 10.17 -8.65 -12.79
CA ILE A 159 10.62 -7.73 -11.75
C ILE A 159 11.21 -8.52 -10.57
N HIS A 160 12.49 -8.31 -10.31
CA HIS A 160 13.24 -8.93 -9.22
C HIS A 160 13.33 -7.98 -8.02
N LEU A 161 12.73 -8.38 -6.89
CA LEU A 161 12.65 -7.56 -5.68
C LEU A 161 13.67 -8.00 -4.63
N PHE A 162 14.54 -7.09 -4.20
CA PHE A 162 15.51 -7.26 -3.11
C PHE A 162 15.15 -6.35 -1.93
N LEU A 163 14.09 -6.72 -1.22
CA LEU A 163 13.46 -5.88 -0.18
C LEU A 163 13.41 -6.60 1.17
N THR A 164 13.60 -5.87 2.27
CA THR A 164 13.27 -6.34 3.63
C THR A 164 11.76 -6.28 3.86
N PRO A 165 11.22 -6.90 4.93
CA PRO A 165 9.78 -6.87 5.21
C PRO A 165 9.16 -5.47 5.20
N LYS A 166 9.83 -4.48 5.80
CA LYS A 166 9.34 -3.09 5.84
C LYS A 166 9.25 -2.47 4.44
N TYR A 167 10.25 -2.72 3.59
CA TYR A 167 10.24 -2.23 2.22
C TYR A 167 9.28 -3.00 1.32
N LEU A 168 9.03 -4.29 1.61
CA LEU A 168 8.01 -5.03 0.89
C LEU A 168 6.60 -4.51 1.22
N LEU A 169 6.31 -4.20 2.48
CA LEU A 169 5.05 -3.54 2.85
C LEU A 169 4.89 -2.20 2.13
N TYR A 170 5.96 -1.39 2.09
CA TYR A 170 5.95 -0.14 1.35
C TYR A 170 5.75 -0.34 -0.15
N TRP A 171 6.41 -1.33 -0.75
CA TRP A 171 6.22 -1.69 -2.16
C TRP A 171 4.76 -2.06 -2.45
N LEU A 172 4.15 -2.90 -1.61
CA LEU A 172 2.76 -3.31 -1.75
C LEU A 172 1.78 -2.15 -1.59
N SER A 173 2.10 -1.14 -0.79
CA SER A 173 1.25 0.07 -0.65
C SER A 173 1.36 1.00 -1.86
N LEU A 174 2.53 1.09 -2.48
CA LEU A 174 2.74 1.89 -3.69
C LEU A 174 2.16 1.22 -4.95
N PHE A 175 2.18 -0.11 -4.99
CA PHE A 175 1.86 -0.87 -6.19
C PHE A 175 0.91 -2.04 -5.85
N PRO A 176 -0.36 -1.75 -5.51
CA PRO A 176 -1.31 -2.76 -5.06
C PRO A 176 -1.76 -3.73 -6.16
N PHE A 177 -1.52 -3.39 -7.43
CA PHE A 177 -1.90 -4.21 -8.58
C PHE A 177 -0.77 -4.27 -9.60
N PHE A 178 -0.25 -5.48 -9.82
CA PHE A 178 0.61 -5.77 -10.95
C PHE A 178 -0.20 -6.66 -11.86
N GLY A 179 -0.37 -6.27 -13.12
CA GLY A 179 -1.17 -7.01 -14.09
C GLY A 179 -0.62 -8.41 -14.35
N THR A 180 -0.13 -8.67 -15.56
CA THR A 180 0.37 -10.00 -15.96
C THR A 180 1.86 -10.21 -15.65
N ARG A 181 2.54 -9.21 -15.07
CA ARG A 181 4.00 -9.26 -14.87
C ARG A 181 4.38 -10.27 -13.80
N ARG A 182 5.41 -11.06 -14.08
CA ARG A 182 5.98 -11.96 -13.07
C ARG A 182 6.85 -11.15 -12.12
N ILE A 183 6.57 -11.31 -10.82
CA ILE A 183 7.38 -10.70 -9.77
C ILE A 183 8.09 -11.81 -9.01
N ILE A 184 9.40 -11.67 -8.88
CA ILE A 184 10.29 -12.60 -8.20
C ILE A 184 10.83 -11.91 -6.95
N LEU A 185 10.36 -12.35 -5.78
CA LEU A 185 10.86 -11.86 -4.50
C LEU A 185 12.11 -12.64 -4.10
N HIS A 186 13.24 -11.96 -4.02
CA HIS A 186 14.46 -12.53 -3.46
C HIS A 186 14.39 -12.43 -1.94
N TRP A 187 14.29 -13.58 -1.27
CA TRP A 187 14.00 -13.68 0.16
C TRP A 187 15.03 -14.51 0.91
N ARG A 188 15.27 -14.16 2.17
CA ARG A 188 16.20 -14.91 3.03
C ARG A 188 15.59 -16.24 3.46
N LYS A 189 16.33 -17.33 3.31
CA LYS A 189 15.95 -18.66 3.81
C LYS A 189 15.69 -18.64 5.31
N GLY A 190 14.58 -19.26 5.74
CA GLY A 190 14.14 -19.30 7.14
C GLY A 190 13.38 -18.06 7.62
N GLN A 191 13.27 -17.01 6.79
CA GLN A 191 12.40 -15.87 7.10
C GLN A 191 10.97 -16.16 6.62
N ARG A 192 9.97 -15.92 7.48
CA ARG A 192 8.55 -16.05 7.12
C ARG A 192 8.23 -15.14 5.94
N LEU A 193 7.49 -15.65 4.95
CA LEU A 193 6.97 -14.83 3.86
C LEU A 193 5.87 -13.91 4.40
N PRO A 194 5.75 -12.67 3.89
CA PRO A 194 4.65 -11.80 4.26
C PRO A 194 3.31 -12.42 3.84
N LEU A 195 2.32 -12.27 4.70
CA LEU A 195 0.98 -12.78 4.45
C LEU A 195 0.44 -12.20 3.14
N GLY A 196 -0.18 -13.06 2.31
CA GLY A 196 -0.76 -12.64 1.04
C GLY A 196 0.22 -12.48 -0.12
N TRP A 197 1.52 -12.80 0.05
CA TRP A 197 2.43 -12.85 -1.10
C TRP A 197 2.04 -13.96 -2.08
N ARG A 198 1.81 -13.60 -3.34
CA ARG A 198 1.39 -14.54 -4.41
C ARG A 198 2.39 -14.68 -5.56
N GLY A 199 3.49 -13.92 -5.53
CA GLY A 199 4.52 -13.95 -6.57
C GLY A 199 5.49 -15.12 -6.42
N ALA A 200 6.39 -15.28 -7.39
CA ALA A 200 7.49 -16.21 -7.29
C ALA A 200 8.45 -15.77 -6.16
N VAL A 201 9.14 -16.74 -5.55
CA VAL A 201 10.12 -16.48 -4.49
C VAL A 201 11.42 -17.19 -4.82
N CYS A 202 12.52 -16.43 -4.80
CA CYS A 202 13.87 -16.94 -4.92
C CYS A 202 14.53 -16.93 -3.55
N TRP A 203 14.87 -18.10 -3.02
CA TRP A 203 15.40 -18.23 -1.65
C TRP A 203 16.92 -18.13 -1.61
N HIS A 204 17.44 -17.22 -0.79
CA HIS A 204 18.87 -17.02 -0.61
C HIS A 204 19.33 -17.54 0.75
N ASP A 205 20.41 -18.33 0.72
CA ASP A 205 21.19 -18.60 1.91
C ASP A 205 22.18 -17.45 2.14
N CYS A 206 21.84 -16.59 3.10
CA CYS A 206 22.68 -15.46 3.51
C CYS A 206 23.43 -15.76 4.82
N GLY A 207 23.50 -17.03 5.23
CA GLY A 207 24.08 -17.46 6.49
C GLY A 207 23.40 -16.82 7.72
N GLU A 208 24.20 -16.58 8.75
CA GLU A 208 23.74 -16.00 10.03
C GLU A 208 23.38 -14.51 9.94
N ARG A 209 23.71 -13.83 8.84
CA ARG A 209 23.45 -12.40 8.68
C ARG A 209 21.95 -12.12 8.67
N ARG A 210 21.45 -11.56 9.77
CA ARG A 210 20.05 -11.11 9.90
C ARG A 210 19.81 -9.74 9.28
N LEU A 211 20.83 -8.88 9.30
CA LEU A 211 20.77 -7.53 8.72
C LEU A 211 21.45 -7.54 7.35
N ASN A 212 21.00 -6.64 6.46
CA ASN A 212 21.64 -6.40 5.16
C ASN A 212 21.73 -7.63 4.23
N TRP A 213 20.94 -8.68 4.48
CA TRP A 213 20.94 -9.92 3.68
C TRP A 213 20.54 -9.67 2.22
N HIS A 214 19.72 -8.66 1.95
CA HIS A 214 19.25 -8.31 0.61
C HIS A 214 20.39 -7.83 -0.29
N TYR A 215 21.45 -7.19 0.26
CA TYR A 215 22.65 -6.86 -0.52
C TYR A 215 23.43 -8.11 -0.92
N VAL A 216 23.48 -9.13 -0.05
CA VAL A 216 24.13 -10.40 -0.36
C VAL A 216 23.35 -11.12 -1.48
N ALA A 217 22.02 -11.17 -1.36
CA ALA A 217 21.16 -11.74 -2.38
C ALA A 217 21.28 -11.02 -3.74
N ALA A 218 21.24 -9.69 -3.73
CA ALA A 218 21.40 -8.87 -4.94
C ALA A 218 22.77 -9.07 -5.59
N LYS A 219 23.84 -9.20 -4.79
CA LYS A 219 25.17 -9.51 -5.31
C LYS A 219 25.25 -10.91 -5.92
N GLN A 220 24.70 -11.93 -5.25
CA GLN A 220 24.67 -13.30 -5.80
C GLN A 220 23.95 -13.31 -7.14
N PHE A 221 22.82 -12.59 -7.22
CA PHE A 221 22.05 -12.42 -8.46
C PHE A 221 22.86 -11.70 -9.55
N SER A 222 23.51 -10.57 -9.25
CA SER A 222 24.33 -9.83 -10.24
C SER A 222 25.51 -10.65 -10.76
N ASP A 223 26.09 -11.49 -9.91
CA ASP A 223 27.19 -12.40 -10.27
C ASP A 223 26.72 -13.59 -11.15
N GLY A 224 25.42 -13.70 -11.49
CA GLY A 224 24.86 -14.86 -12.20
C GLY A 224 24.84 -16.14 -11.36
N ARG A 225 25.05 -16.02 -10.04
CA ARG A 225 24.90 -17.13 -9.09
C ARG A 225 23.43 -17.18 -8.69
N GLU A 226 22.59 -17.66 -9.61
CA GLU A 226 21.19 -17.90 -9.31
C GLU A 226 21.09 -18.86 -8.11
N ALA A 227 20.17 -18.56 -7.19
CA ALA A 227 19.88 -19.52 -6.14
C ALA A 227 19.39 -20.80 -6.80
N LYS A 228 20.07 -21.92 -6.53
CA LYS A 228 19.79 -23.23 -7.14
C LYS A 228 18.35 -23.74 -6.95
N ASN A 229 17.53 -23.03 -6.18
CA ASN A 229 16.18 -23.41 -5.81
C ASN A 229 15.21 -22.25 -6.05
N THR A 230 14.95 -21.90 -7.31
CA THR A 230 13.67 -21.27 -7.65
C THR A 230 12.60 -22.36 -7.55
N GLU A 231 12.22 -22.72 -6.33
CA GLU A 231 11.08 -23.61 -6.16
C GLU A 231 9.83 -22.85 -6.60
N ASP A 232 9.25 -23.21 -7.75
CA ASP A 232 7.90 -22.84 -8.15
C ASP A 232 6.90 -23.44 -7.13
N ARG A 233 6.79 -22.77 -5.98
CA ARG A 233 5.97 -23.17 -4.82
C ARG A 233 4.48 -22.83 -5.00
N ALA A 234 3.93 -23.04 -6.20
CA ALA A 234 2.47 -23.17 -6.36
C ALA A 234 1.88 -24.19 -5.35
N ARG A 235 2.71 -25.09 -4.79
CA ARG A 235 2.35 -26.08 -3.77
C ARG A 235 2.41 -25.63 -2.29
N VAL A 236 3.20 -24.62 -1.90
CA VAL A 236 3.25 -24.23 -0.47
C VAL A 236 2.07 -23.36 -0.08
N GLY A 237 1.56 -22.55 -1.01
CA GLY A 237 0.29 -21.86 -0.83
C GLY A 237 -0.89 -22.83 -0.61
N GLN A 238 -0.89 -24.03 -1.20
CA GLN A 238 -2.01 -24.97 -1.01
C GLN A 238 -2.10 -25.58 0.39
N LYS A 239 -0.98 -25.68 1.13
CA LYS A 239 -1.00 -26.19 2.51
C LYS A 239 -1.44 -25.10 3.48
N GLU A 240 -0.89 -23.90 3.37
CA GLU A 240 -1.29 -22.76 4.23
C GLU A 240 -2.71 -22.25 3.92
N VAL A 241 -3.18 -22.35 2.67
CA VAL A 241 -4.58 -22.05 2.31
C VAL A 241 -5.55 -23.10 2.85
N ARG A 242 -5.16 -24.38 2.92
CA ARG A 242 -5.98 -25.40 3.62
C ARG A 242 -6.08 -25.10 5.11
N ASP A 243 -4.97 -24.76 5.75
CA ASP A 243 -4.94 -24.41 7.17
C ASP A 243 -5.73 -23.12 7.46
N ALA A 244 -5.74 -22.14 6.55
CA ALA A 244 -6.55 -20.93 6.65
C ALA A 244 -8.05 -21.15 6.38
N GLN A 245 -8.40 -22.03 5.43
CA GLN A 245 -9.80 -22.42 5.18
C GLN A 245 -10.39 -23.22 6.35
N ASP A 246 -9.56 -24.01 7.04
CA ASP A 246 -9.95 -24.69 8.27
C ASP A 246 -10.13 -23.70 9.44
N ILE A 247 -9.37 -22.60 9.48
CA ILE A 247 -9.61 -21.49 10.43
C ILE A 247 -10.90 -20.73 10.07
N GLU A 248 -11.18 -20.43 8.80
CA GLU A 248 -12.44 -19.76 8.40
C GLU A 248 -13.69 -20.59 8.77
N ARG A 249 -13.61 -21.93 8.66
CA ARG A 249 -14.67 -22.84 9.15
C ARG A 249 -14.93 -22.74 10.67
N VAL A 250 -13.93 -22.33 11.45
CA VAL A 250 -14.02 -22.22 12.92
C VAL A 250 -14.62 -20.86 13.36
N VAL A 251 -14.61 -19.82 12.52
CA VAL A 251 -15.00 -18.46 12.96
C VAL A 251 -16.51 -18.16 12.82
N GLY A 252 -17.28 -18.90 12.01
CA GLY A 252 -18.76 -18.93 12.08
C GLY A 252 -19.47 -17.60 11.75
N ILE A 253 -18.86 -16.73 10.94
CA ILE A 253 -19.51 -15.49 10.46
C ILE A 253 -20.39 -15.86 9.28
N GLN A 254 -21.70 -15.63 9.40
CA GLN A 254 -22.69 -16.10 8.41
C GLN A 254 -23.26 -14.96 7.55
N LYS A 255 -23.28 -13.71 8.04
CA LYS A 255 -23.81 -12.56 7.30
C LYS A 255 -23.30 -11.24 7.88
N ILE A 256 -22.85 -10.33 7.03
CA ILE A 256 -22.65 -8.91 7.37
C ILE A 256 -23.74 -8.11 6.66
N THR A 257 -24.32 -7.12 7.33
CA THR A 257 -25.38 -6.26 6.78
C THR A 257 -25.15 -4.82 7.21
N VAL A 258 -24.97 -3.91 6.25
CA VAL A 258 -24.83 -2.47 6.50
C VAL A 258 -26.15 -1.80 6.14
N PHE A 259 -26.63 -0.87 6.96
CA PHE A 259 -27.79 -0.02 6.70
C PHE A 259 -27.39 1.46 6.78
N THR A 260 -27.85 2.25 5.82
CA THR A 260 -27.79 3.71 5.87
C THR A 260 -29.19 4.24 5.59
N SER A 261 -29.77 5.04 6.48
CA SER A 261 -31.05 5.71 6.22
C SER A 261 -30.92 7.22 6.32
N SER A 262 -31.64 7.93 5.44
CA SER A 262 -31.84 9.38 5.51
C SER A 262 -33.31 9.65 5.78
N TYR A 263 -33.64 10.22 6.94
CA TYR A 263 -35.00 10.66 7.26
C TYR A 263 -35.19 12.12 6.82
N GLN A 264 -36.25 12.41 6.06
CA GLN A 264 -36.57 13.77 5.62
C GLN A 264 -37.54 14.54 6.54
N SER A 265 -38.18 13.88 7.51
CA SER A 265 -39.30 14.49 8.25
C SER A 265 -38.92 15.37 9.44
N PHE A 266 -37.67 15.36 9.91
CA PHE A 266 -37.19 16.23 11.00
C PHE A 266 -35.70 16.58 10.83
N GLY A 267 -35.36 17.29 9.75
CA GLY A 267 -33.97 17.68 9.42
C GLY A 267 -33.08 16.52 8.95
N PRO A 268 -31.96 16.79 8.23
CA PRO A 268 -31.10 15.74 7.69
C PRO A 268 -30.23 15.11 8.78
N CYS A 269 -30.79 14.13 9.50
CA CYS A 269 -30.02 13.22 10.35
C CYS A 269 -29.71 11.94 9.55
N HIS A 270 -28.43 11.59 9.46
CA HIS A 270 -27.98 10.31 8.90
C HIS A 270 -27.79 9.31 10.04
N GLU A 271 -28.52 8.19 9.99
CA GLU A 271 -28.29 7.08 10.90
C GLU A 271 -27.66 5.94 10.10
N SER A 272 -26.46 5.53 10.53
CA SER A 272 -25.75 4.38 9.96
C SER A 272 -25.69 3.26 10.98
N ARG A 273 -26.03 2.05 10.53
CA ARG A 273 -26.12 0.86 11.38
C ARG A 273 -25.38 -0.29 10.70
N LEU A 274 -24.42 -0.87 11.40
CA LEU A 274 -23.73 -2.10 11.00
C LEU A 274 -24.31 -3.25 11.82
N THR A 275 -24.78 -4.30 11.16
CA THR A 275 -25.22 -5.55 11.79
C THR A 275 -24.34 -6.70 11.32
N ILE A 276 -23.72 -7.43 12.23
CA ILE A 276 -22.99 -8.66 11.94
C ILE A 276 -23.74 -9.82 12.59
N LYS A 277 -24.07 -10.86 11.81
CA LYS A 277 -24.70 -12.09 12.28
C LYS A 277 -23.64 -13.18 12.45
N ARG A 278 -23.51 -13.69 13.68
CA ARG A 278 -22.59 -14.78 14.03
C ARG A 278 -23.33 -15.83 14.85
N ASN A 279 -23.35 -17.08 14.38
CA ASN A 279 -24.03 -18.21 15.04
C ASN A 279 -25.49 -17.91 15.44
N GLY A 280 -26.27 -17.30 14.54
CA GLY A 280 -27.67 -16.95 14.79
C GLY A 280 -27.90 -15.77 15.75
N LYS A 281 -26.85 -15.08 16.20
CA LYS A 281 -26.95 -13.86 17.03
C LYS A 281 -26.59 -12.61 16.21
N ASP A 282 -27.37 -11.56 16.43
CA ASP A 282 -27.20 -10.26 15.78
C ASP A 282 -26.36 -9.37 16.68
N PHE A 283 -25.25 -8.89 16.14
CA PHE A 283 -24.42 -7.87 16.77
C PHE A 283 -24.63 -6.58 16.00
N VAL A 284 -25.16 -5.56 16.67
CA VAL A 284 -25.60 -4.32 16.05
C VAL A 284 -24.78 -3.16 16.61
N TRP A 285 -24.23 -2.34 15.73
CA TRP A 285 -23.58 -1.08 16.07
C TRP A 285 -24.23 0.05 15.29
N GLY A 286 -24.45 1.18 15.96
CA GLY A 286 -24.98 2.39 15.34
C GLY A 286 -24.44 3.64 16.01
N GLY A 287 -24.43 4.75 15.27
CA GLY A 287 -24.07 6.06 15.79
C GLY A 287 -24.95 7.14 15.17
N ARG A 288 -25.38 8.11 15.98
CA ARG A 288 -25.95 9.38 15.50
C ARG A 288 -24.84 10.42 15.48
N GLN A 289 -24.69 11.13 14.38
CA GLN A 289 -23.86 12.34 14.32
C GLN A 289 -24.73 13.56 14.02
N ALA A 290 -24.37 14.69 14.63
CA ALA A 290 -24.94 15.99 14.29
C ALA A 290 -24.41 16.45 12.90
N THR A 291 -25.18 17.27 12.21
CA THR A 291 -25.03 17.62 10.80
C THR A 291 -23.65 18.17 10.41
N GLY A 292 -23.10 17.69 9.29
CA GLY A 292 -22.06 18.38 8.51
C GLY A 292 -20.69 17.69 8.38
N MET A 293 -20.46 16.55 9.04
CA MET A 293 -19.22 15.78 8.83
C MET A 293 -19.50 14.50 8.05
N PRO A 294 -18.68 14.16 7.04
CA PRO A 294 -18.76 12.86 6.39
C PRO A 294 -18.53 11.76 7.43
N ILE A 295 -19.28 10.66 7.31
CA ILE A 295 -19.08 9.47 8.12
C ILE A 295 -17.64 9.01 7.90
N ASP A 296 -16.80 9.17 8.92
CA ASP A 296 -15.44 8.66 8.88
C ASP A 296 -15.49 7.14 9.04
N SER A 297 -15.39 6.43 7.91
CA SER A 297 -15.27 4.97 7.86
C SER A 297 -14.14 4.44 8.74
N LEU A 298 -13.09 5.26 8.96
CA LEU A 298 -11.98 4.92 9.84
C LEU A 298 -12.40 4.89 11.32
N SER A 299 -13.28 5.80 11.72
CA SER A 299 -13.82 5.87 13.10
C SER A 299 -14.75 4.70 13.42
N ILE A 300 -15.56 4.24 12.47
CA ILE A 300 -16.39 3.04 12.63
C ILE A 300 -15.50 1.78 12.69
N ALA A 301 -14.55 1.64 11.76
CA ALA A 301 -13.61 0.51 11.76
C ALA A 301 -12.76 0.47 13.04
N LYS A 302 -12.32 1.63 13.53
CA LYS A 302 -11.59 1.78 14.80
C LYS A 302 -12.45 1.36 15.98
N LYS A 303 -13.70 1.83 16.08
CA LYS A 303 -14.59 1.46 17.19
C LYS A 303 -14.96 -0.03 17.19
N VAL A 304 -15.18 -0.62 16.01
CA VAL A 304 -15.39 -2.07 15.86
C VAL A 304 -14.15 -2.86 16.31
N ARG A 305 -12.94 -2.36 16.01
CA ARG A 305 -11.67 -2.95 16.48
C ARG A 305 -11.53 -2.86 17.99
N ASP A 306 -11.75 -1.67 18.56
CA ASP A 306 -11.61 -1.40 19.99
C ASP A 306 -12.62 -2.24 20.82
N ASP A 307 -13.87 -2.38 20.36
CA ASP A 307 -14.89 -3.19 21.04
C ASP A 307 -14.64 -4.71 20.86
N ALA A 308 -14.08 -5.13 19.73
CA ALA A 308 -13.67 -6.52 19.51
C ALA A 308 -12.46 -6.91 20.39
N ASP A 309 -11.52 -5.99 20.60
CA ASP A 309 -10.40 -6.17 21.52
C ASP A 309 -10.89 -6.32 22.99
N ILE A 310 -11.91 -5.56 23.38
CA ILE A 310 -12.56 -5.71 24.71
C ILE A 310 -13.18 -7.11 24.84
N ALA A 311 -13.94 -7.58 23.85
CA ALA A 311 -14.50 -8.94 23.86
C ALA A 311 -13.42 -10.04 23.82
N TYR A 312 -12.29 -9.78 23.16
CA TYR A 312 -11.15 -10.69 23.02
C TYR A 312 -10.38 -10.89 24.33
N THR A 313 -10.29 -9.85 25.18
CA THR A 313 -9.65 -9.97 26.50
C THR A 313 -10.40 -10.90 27.45
N ALA A 314 -11.70 -11.14 27.22
CA ALA A 314 -12.52 -12.05 28.01
C ALA A 314 -12.38 -13.53 27.62
N VAL A 315 -11.67 -13.87 26.53
CA VAL A 315 -11.46 -15.25 26.07
C VAL A 315 -10.10 -15.78 26.57
N PRO A 316 -10.01 -17.05 27.05
CA PRO A 316 -8.75 -17.65 27.48
C PRO A 316 -7.69 -17.62 26.37
N PRO A 317 -6.41 -17.35 26.68
CA PRO A 317 -5.34 -17.22 25.67
C PRO A 317 -5.17 -18.42 24.73
N SER A 318 -5.54 -19.62 25.17
CA SER A 318 -5.47 -20.86 24.40
C SER A 318 -6.55 -20.99 23.31
N GLU A 319 -7.58 -20.15 23.32
CA GLU A 319 -8.75 -20.23 22.43
C GLU A 319 -8.88 -19.00 21.53
N ARG A 320 -7.87 -18.11 21.53
CA ARG A 320 -7.88 -16.87 20.77
C ARG A 320 -7.49 -17.12 19.30
N PRO A 321 -8.37 -16.86 18.31
CA PRO A 321 -7.98 -16.86 16.91
C PRO A 321 -7.16 -15.61 16.56
N ASP A 322 -6.37 -15.66 15.47
CA ASP A 322 -5.53 -14.55 15.01
C ASP A 322 -6.35 -13.45 14.30
N ILE A 323 -6.80 -12.48 15.10
CA ILE A 323 -7.76 -11.44 14.73
C ILE A 323 -7.18 -10.38 13.75
N GLU A 324 -5.87 -10.14 13.74
CA GLU A 324 -5.27 -9.11 12.87
C GLU A 324 -5.42 -9.44 11.37
N SER A 325 -5.46 -10.73 11.04
CA SER A 325 -5.63 -11.21 9.66
C SER A 325 -7.03 -10.90 9.10
N VAL A 326 -8.08 -11.15 9.90
CA VAL A 326 -9.48 -10.96 9.52
C VAL A 326 -9.81 -9.47 9.32
N PHE A 327 -9.29 -8.60 10.18
CA PHE A 327 -9.55 -7.16 10.08
C PHE A 327 -8.79 -6.47 8.93
N THR A 328 -7.61 -6.96 8.54
CA THR A 328 -6.83 -6.39 7.44
C THR A 328 -7.50 -6.65 6.09
N ASP A 329 -8.00 -7.87 5.86
CA ASP A 329 -8.73 -8.23 4.65
C ASP A 329 -10.10 -7.56 4.57
N LEU A 330 -10.81 -7.41 5.70
CA LEU A 330 -12.06 -6.67 5.78
C LEU A 330 -11.87 -5.17 5.52
N SER A 331 -10.81 -4.55 6.06
CA SER A 331 -10.55 -3.10 5.84
C SER A 331 -10.23 -2.78 4.38
N THR A 332 -9.44 -3.64 3.73
CA THR A 332 -9.08 -3.51 2.31
C THR A 332 -10.31 -3.70 1.42
N SER A 333 -11.10 -4.75 1.68
CA SER A 333 -12.35 -5.02 0.96
C SER A 333 -13.37 -3.89 1.18
N TYR A 334 -13.47 -3.35 2.41
CA TYR A 334 -14.39 -2.27 2.73
C TYR A 334 -14.01 -0.96 2.03
N SER A 335 -12.72 -0.60 1.96
CA SER A 335 -12.26 0.60 1.23
C SER A 335 -12.60 0.52 -0.26
N GLN A 336 -12.42 -0.65 -0.88
CA GLN A 336 -12.75 -0.90 -2.29
C GLN A 336 -14.28 -0.88 -2.53
N ILE A 337 -15.06 -1.49 -1.63
CA ILE A 337 -16.52 -1.45 -1.69
C ILE A 337 -17.04 -0.03 -1.46
N ALA A 338 -16.46 0.73 -0.53
CA ALA A 338 -16.85 2.12 -0.27
C ALA A 338 -16.56 3.02 -1.48
N ASP A 339 -15.43 2.84 -2.18
CA ASP A 339 -15.11 3.56 -3.42
C ASP A 339 -16.06 3.21 -4.56
N GLN A 340 -16.47 1.95 -4.69
CA GLN A 340 -17.47 1.55 -5.69
C GLN A 340 -18.88 2.05 -5.31
N CYS A 341 -19.24 2.00 -4.04
CA CYS A 341 -20.53 2.48 -3.51
C CYS A 341 -20.68 4.00 -3.56
N ARG A 342 -19.58 4.77 -3.47
CA ARG A 342 -19.59 6.24 -3.65
C ARG A 342 -20.14 6.69 -5.01
N ASN A 343 -20.01 5.84 -6.04
CA ASN A 343 -20.46 6.13 -7.41
C ASN A 343 -21.84 5.55 -7.75
N ILE A 344 -22.50 4.91 -6.78
CA ILE A 344 -23.83 4.28 -6.95
C ILE A 344 -24.99 5.30 -6.99
N PRO A 345 -25.02 6.38 -6.19
CA PRO A 345 -26.13 7.33 -6.18
C PRO A 345 -26.41 7.98 -7.54
N ASP A 346 -25.36 8.21 -8.35
CA ASP A 346 -25.49 8.80 -9.69
C ASP A 346 -26.09 7.84 -10.74
N ARG A 347 -26.32 6.58 -10.37
CA ARG A 347 -26.76 5.52 -11.28
C ARG A 347 -28.15 4.95 -10.96
N PHE A 348 -28.79 5.42 -9.89
CA PHE A 348 -30.17 5.10 -9.56
C PHE A 348 -31.08 6.32 -9.81
N PRO A 349 -32.26 6.14 -10.44
CA PRO A 349 -33.16 7.26 -10.75
C PRO A 349 -33.78 7.93 -9.52
N SER A 350 -33.61 7.36 -8.32
CA SER A 350 -34.02 7.95 -7.05
C SER A 350 -33.05 7.57 -5.92
N SER A 351 -32.83 8.49 -4.97
CA SER A 351 -31.97 8.26 -3.80
C SER A 351 -32.50 7.08 -2.97
N PRO A 352 -31.74 5.99 -2.80
CA PRO A 352 -32.21 4.83 -2.05
C PRO A 352 -32.37 5.18 -0.57
N SER A 353 -33.47 4.73 0.03
CA SER A 353 -33.74 4.93 1.47
C SER A 353 -32.92 3.99 2.37
N SER A 354 -32.47 2.87 1.80
CA SER A 354 -31.52 1.95 2.40
C SER A 354 -30.81 1.13 1.33
N ILE A 355 -29.57 0.75 1.62
CA ILE A 355 -28.72 -0.14 0.82
C ILE A 355 -28.42 -1.35 1.70
N GLU A 356 -28.83 -2.55 1.30
CA GLU A 356 -28.45 -3.80 1.96
C GLU A 356 -27.28 -4.43 1.20
N VAL A 357 -26.14 -4.66 1.87
CA VAL A 357 -25.00 -5.39 1.33
C VAL A 357 -24.94 -6.76 2.00
N VAL A 358 -25.05 -7.83 1.21
CA VAL A 358 -24.95 -9.22 1.71
C VAL A 358 -23.68 -9.85 1.14
N ILE A 359 -22.80 -10.34 2.01
CA ILE A 359 -21.65 -11.16 1.66
C ILE A 359 -21.98 -12.60 2.06
N ASN A 360 -22.02 -13.52 1.11
CA ASN A 360 -22.28 -14.94 1.37
C ASN A 360 -20.98 -15.75 1.45
N ASP A 361 -21.12 -17.03 1.82
CA ASP A 361 -20.02 -18.00 1.98
C ASP A 361 -19.22 -18.25 0.68
N THR A 362 -19.68 -17.73 -0.47
CA THR A 362 -18.98 -17.77 -1.76
C THR A 362 -18.31 -16.44 -2.13
N CYS A 363 -18.23 -15.48 -1.21
CA CYS A 363 -17.72 -14.12 -1.42
C CYS A 363 -18.47 -13.33 -2.52
N GLN A 364 -19.75 -13.64 -2.77
CA GLN A 364 -20.59 -12.80 -3.62
C GLN A 364 -21.13 -11.63 -2.82
N ILE A 365 -21.13 -10.45 -3.42
CA ILE A 365 -21.72 -9.24 -2.84
C ILE A 365 -23.01 -8.95 -3.59
N SER A 366 -24.13 -9.01 -2.89
CA SER A 366 -25.44 -8.58 -3.41
C SER A 366 -25.79 -7.24 -2.78
N VAL A 367 -26.04 -6.23 -3.61
CA VAL A 367 -26.50 -4.91 -3.17
C VAL A 367 -27.97 -4.77 -3.54
N THR A 368 -28.80 -4.49 -2.54
CA THR A 368 -30.27 -4.35 -2.69
C THR A 368 -30.68 -2.95 -2.26
N SER A 369 -31.33 -2.19 -3.14
CA SER A 369 -31.89 -0.87 -2.80
C SER A 369 -33.40 -0.96 -2.56
N ARG A 370 -33.92 -0.21 -1.59
CA ARG A 370 -35.38 -0.08 -1.36
C ARG A 370 -35.83 1.38 -1.54
N PRO A 371 -36.86 1.65 -2.37
CA PRO A 371 -37.45 2.98 -2.49
C PRO A 371 -38.10 3.41 -1.16
N ALA A 372 -38.14 4.72 -0.92
CA ALA A 372 -38.97 5.28 0.14
C ALA A 372 -40.44 5.29 -0.33
N GLY A 373 -41.30 4.56 0.38
CA GLY A 373 -42.73 4.42 0.05
C GLY A 373 -43.06 3.02 -0.44
N GLY A 374 -43.87 2.30 0.33
CA GLY A 374 -44.12 0.85 0.25
C GLY A 374 -44.82 0.31 -0.99
N HIS A 375 -44.54 0.85 -2.17
CA HIS A 375 -44.94 0.23 -3.43
C HIS A 375 -43.87 -0.77 -3.87
N SER A 376 -44.31 -2.02 -4.08
CA SER A 376 -43.46 -3.16 -4.42
C SER A 376 -42.95 -3.06 -5.86
N LEU A 377 -41.87 -2.32 -6.07
CA LEU A 377 -40.98 -2.62 -7.19
C LEU A 377 -40.03 -3.75 -6.79
N PRO A 378 -39.75 -4.72 -7.67
CA PRO A 378 -38.75 -5.74 -7.40
C PRO A 378 -37.40 -5.07 -7.14
N PRO A 379 -36.64 -5.53 -6.13
CA PRO A 379 -35.35 -4.93 -5.81
C PRO A 379 -34.41 -5.03 -7.01
N SER A 380 -33.71 -3.95 -7.34
CA SER A 380 -32.59 -4.03 -8.27
C SER A 380 -31.46 -4.77 -7.57
N ILE A 381 -31.14 -5.97 -8.06
CA ILE A 381 -30.03 -6.78 -7.55
C ILE A 381 -28.80 -6.43 -8.36
N VAL A 382 -27.87 -5.73 -7.72
CA VAL A 382 -26.52 -5.58 -8.26
C VAL A 382 -25.70 -6.75 -7.73
N LYS A 383 -25.27 -7.62 -8.65
CA LYS A 383 -24.42 -8.75 -8.32
C LYS A 383 -22.99 -8.41 -8.69
N LEU A 384 -22.12 -8.44 -7.68
CA LEU A 384 -20.68 -8.36 -7.88
C LEU A 384 -20.14 -9.79 -7.80
N ASP A 385 -19.84 -10.34 -8.96
CA ASP A 385 -19.25 -11.68 -9.07
C ASP A 385 -17.73 -11.58 -9.04
N ARG A 386 -17.13 -12.36 -8.14
CA ARG A 386 -15.70 -12.59 -8.11
C ARG A 386 -15.38 -13.72 -9.08
N LEU A 387 -15.18 -13.40 -10.36
CA LEU A 387 -14.65 -14.38 -11.31
C LEU A 387 -13.24 -14.77 -10.89
N CYS A 388 -13.02 -16.07 -10.69
CA CYS A 388 -11.76 -16.68 -10.25
C CYS A 388 -10.51 -15.94 -10.79
N GLY A 389 -9.94 -15.06 -9.96
CA GLY A 389 -8.68 -14.36 -10.25
C GLY A 389 -8.75 -13.11 -11.13
N ARG A 390 -9.91 -12.45 -11.32
CA ARG A 390 -10.00 -11.15 -12.02
C ARG A 390 -10.74 -10.08 -11.19
N ALA A 391 -10.69 -8.82 -11.67
CA ALA A 391 -11.38 -7.67 -11.10
C ALA A 391 -12.90 -7.92 -10.95
N TRP A 392 -13.51 -7.26 -9.98
CA TRP A 392 -14.96 -7.30 -9.77
C TRP A 392 -15.69 -6.76 -11.01
N THR A 393 -16.53 -7.58 -11.62
CA THR A 393 -17.41 -7.17 -12.72
C THR A 393 -18.80 -6.88 -12.19
N LEU A 394 -19.32 -5.69 -12.53
CA LEU A 394 -20.64 -5.23 -12.16
C LEU A 394 -21.67 -5.76 -13.18
N GLY A 395 -22.53 -6.68 -12.76
CA GLY A 395 -23.69 -7.10 -13.54
C GLY A 395 -24.96 -6.48 -12.97
N ILE A 396 -25.74 -5.78 -13.80
CA ILE A 396 -27.12 -5.44 -13.48
C ILE A 396 -27.97 -6.60 -13.99
N LEU A 397 -28.58 -7.35 -13.08
CA LEU A 397 -29.53 -8.39 -13.47
C LEU A 397 -30.89 -7.74 -13.74
N PRO A 398 -31.61 -8.12 -14.82
CA PRO A 398 -33.01 -7.76 -14.95
C PRO A 398 -33.82 -8.38 -13.79
N PRO A 399 -34.99 -7.80 -13.45
CA PRO A 399 -35.80 -8.19 -12.31
C PRO A 399 -36.26 -9.65 -12.33
#